data_AF-A0AAV6B3I4-F1
#
_entry.id   AF-A0AAV6B3I4-F1
#
_cell.length_a   1.000
_cell.length_b   1.000
_cell.length_c   1.000
_cell.angle_alpha   90.00
_cell.angle_beta   90.00
_cell.angle_gamma   90.00
#
_symmetry.space_group_name_H-M   'P 1'
#
loop_
_entity.id
_entity.type
_entity.pdbx_description
1 polymer ?
#
loop_
_entity_poly.entity_id
_entity_poly.type
_entity_poly.pdbx_seq_one_letter_code
_entity_poly.pdbx_strand_id
1 'polypeptide(L)'
;MRPESPNPAMKRPLNHALAVILFAFFGGCSQYAAVPEAKLAFLQAQERPLLLPDVTKRLGHTEIGKGGPFYAYTTADGKKTVEFWMFPPPETMTEKSVSVEIAMVVERSADAKPLIIWPRDL
;
A
#
# COMPACT_ATOMS: atom_id res chain seq x y z
N MET A 1 16.81 -60.85 -15.71
CA MET A 1 15.59 -60.60 -16.51
C MET A 1 14.44 -60.29 -15.56
N ARG A 2 13.78 -59.12 -15.68
CA ARG A 2 12.48 -58.84 -15.04
C ARG A 2 11.37 -59.60 -15.78
N PRO A 3 10.24 -59.87 -15.11
CA PRO A 3 9.03 -59.09 -15.38
C PRO A 3 8.35 -58.68 -14.06
N GLU A 4 8.25 -57.40 -13.70
CA GLU A 4 7.11 -56.50 -13.99
C GLU A 4 5.76 -57.19 -14.14
N SER A 5 4.89 -57.00 -13.13
CA SER A 5 3.45 -57.25 -13.18
C SER A 5 2.70 -55.98 -12.73
N PRO A 6 1.53 -55.65 -13.32
CA PRO A 6 1.06 -54.27 -13.44
C PRO A 6 -0.27 -53.95 -12.71
N ASN A 7 -0.39 -52.66 -12.32
CA ASN A 7 -1.63 -51.85 -12.20
C ASN A 7 -2.73 -52.30 -11.17
N PRO A 8 -3.74 -51.46 -10.79
CA PRO A 8 -4.11 -50.15 -11.31
C PRO A 8 -4.38 -49.02 -10.30
N ALA A 9 -4.08 -47.80 -10.76
CA ALA A 9 -4.92 -46.60 -10.66
C ALA A 9 -5.59 -46.26 -9.31
N MET A 10 -4.87 -45.54 -8.45
CA MET A 10 -5.53 -44.56 -7.57
C MET A 10 -6.07 -43.41 -8.42
N LYS A 11 -7.34 -43.51 -8.81
CA LYS A 11 -8.14 -42.37 -9.24
C LYS A 11 -8.42 -41.50 -8.02
N ARG A 12 -7.72 -40.38 -7.88
CA ARG A 12 -8.26 -39.25 -7.11
C ARG A 12 -8.81 -38.24 -8.11
N PRO A 13 -10.12 -37.97 -8.09
CA PRO A 13 -10.75 -37.12 -9.06
C PRO A 13 -10.45 -35.66 -8.73
N LEU A 14 -10.31 -34.90 -9.82
CA LEU A 14 -10.91 -33.58 -9.98
C LEU A 14 -10.26 -32.42 -9.22
N ASN A 15 -9.29 -31.81 -9.91
CA ASN A 15 -9.37 -30.42 -10.34
C ASN A 15 -10.05 -29.48 -9.32
N HIS A 16 -9.38 -29.24 -8.19
CA HIS A 16 -9.46 -27.90 -7.60
C HIS A 16 -8.48 -27.04 -8.38
N ALA A 17 -8.89 -26.72 -9.61
CA ALA A 17 -8.40 -25.55 -10.31
C ALA A 17 -8.82 -24.34 -9.47
N LEU A 18 -8.04 -24.10 -8.42
CA LEU A 18 -8.06 -22.87 -7.65
C LEU A 18 -7.55 -21.82 -8.63
N ALA A 19 -8.47 -21.34 -9.46
CA ALA A 19 -8.33 -20.11 -10.21
C ALA A 19 -8.25 -18.98 -9.18
N VAL A 20 -7.11 -18.88 -8.51
CA VAL A 20 -6.63 -17.61 -7.99
C VAL A 20 -6.34 -16.82 -9.24
N ILE A 21 -7.32 -16.03 -9.63
CA ILE A 21 -7.23 -15.08 -10.71
C ILE A 21 -6.12 -14.11 -10.30
N LEU A 22 -4.90 -14.42 -10.74
CA LEU A 22 -3.79 -13.49 -10.86
C LEU A 22 -4.25 -12.44 -11.90
N PHE A 23 -4.98 -11.43 -11.43
CA PHE A 23 -5.06 -10.14 -12.11
C PHE A 23 -3.70 -9.44 -11.95
N ALA A 24 -2.70 -10.00 -12.62
CA ALA A 24 -1.46 -9.32 -12.93
C ALA A 24 -1.47 -9.12 -14.43
N PHE A 25 -1.84 -7.91 -14.88
CA PHE A 25 -1.74 -7.32 -16.24
C PHE A 25 -2.82 -6.23 -16.32
N PHE A 26 -2.61 -4.95 -16.59
CA PHE A 26 -1.53 -4.19 -17.24
C PHE A 26 -1.70 -2.71 -16.87
N GLY A 27 -0.61 -1.95 -16.77
CA GLY A 27 -0.63 -0.49 -16.98
C GLY A 27 -0.26 0.36 -15.77
N GLY A 28 1.04 0.41 -15.45
CA GLY A 28 1.60 1.26 -14.41
C GLY A 28 1.83 0.49 -13.12
N CYS A 29 3.04 -0.05 -12.93
CA CYS A 29 3.46 -0.45 -11.59
C CYS A 29 3.44 0.82 -10.74
N SER A 30 2.39 1.03 -9.96
CA SER A 30 2.43 2.03 -8.91
C SER A 30 3.63 1.67 -8.05
N GLN A 31 4.59 2.58 -7.95
CA GLN A 31 5.80 2.39 -7.13
C GLN A 31 5.46 2.29 -5.63
N TYR A 32 4.18 2.44 -5.28
CA TYR A 32 3.65 2.54 -3.95
C TYR A 32 2.68 1.40 -3.64
N ALA A 33 2.57 1.09 -2.35
CA ALA A 33 1.66 0.06 -1.87
C ALA A 33 0.20 0.43 -2.17
N ALA A 34 -0.56 -0.52 -2.71
CA ALA A 34 -1.98 -0.35 -2.98
C ALA A 34 -2.80 -0.47 -1.68
N VAL A 35 -3.64 0.52 -1.37
CA VAL A 35 -4.50 0.54 -0.17
C VAL A 35 -5.97 0.74 -0.53
N PRO A 36 -6.90 0.04 0.13
CA PRO A 36 -8.33 0.33 0.00
C PRO A 36 -8.64 1.74 0.52
N GLU A 37 -9.51 2.48 -0.17
CA GLU A 37 -9.90 3.84 0.23
C GLU A 37 -10.54 3.88 1.64
N ALA A 38 -11.26 2.82 2.02
CA ALA A 38 -11.81 2.66 3.37
C ALA A 38 -10.73 2.70 4.47
N LYS A 39 -9.48 2.30 4.17
CA LYS A 39 -8.37 2.41 5.12
C LYS A 39 -7.89 3.85 5.33
N LEU A 40 -8.27 4.80 4.47
CA LEU A 40 -7.95 6.23 4.61
C LEU A 40 -9.00 6.99 5.42
N ALA A 41 -10.16 6.38 5.70
CA ALA A 41 -11.26 7.03 6.40
C ALA A 41 -10.88 7.55 7.80
N PHE A 42 -9.84 7.01 8.43
CA PHE A 42 -9.36 7.52 9.73
C PHE A 42 -8.91 8.99 9.66
N LEU A 43 -8.42 9.46 8.50
CA LEU A 43 -8.01 10.86 8.30
C LEU A 43 -9.17 11.84 8.51
N GLN A 44 -10.41 11.36 8.39
CA GLN A 44 -11.59 12.19 8.60
C GLN A 44 -11.80 12.58 10.07
N ALA A 45 -11.43 11.70 10.99
CA ALA A 45 -11.58 11.91 12.43
C ALA A 45 -10.25 12.21 13.13
N GLN A 46 -9.14 12.19 12.39
CA GLN A 46 -7.82 12.42 12.93
C GLN A 46 -7.57 13.92 13.12
N GLU A 47 -7.37 14.33 14.36
CA GLU A 47 -6.80 15.65 14.68
C GLU A 47 -5.27 15.58 14.74
N ARG A 48 -4.60 16.73 14.87
CA ARG A 48 -3.16 16.73 15.13
C ARG A 48 -2.87 16.17 16.55
N PRO A 49 -1.76 15.43 16.75
CA PRO A 49 -0.77 15.03 15.76
C PRO A 49 -1.19 13.76 15.00
N LEU A 50 -0.73 13.64 13.75
CA LEU A 50 -0.74 12.37 13.02
C LEU A 50 0.69 11.86 12.92
N LEU A 51 0.97 10.68 13.45
CA LEU A 51 2.33 10.13 13.49
C LEU A 51 2.52 9.06 12.43
N LEU A 52 3.69 9.05 11.79
CA LEU A 52 4.05 8.07 10.77
C LEU A 52 3.91 6.60 11.27
N PRO A 53 4.30 6.22 12.50
CA PRO A 53 4.09 4.86 13.00
C PRO A 53 2.61 4.44 13.02
N ASP A 54 1.68 5.37 13.27
CA ASP A 54 0.25 5.07 13.26
C ASP A 54 -0.26 4.86 11.83
N VAL A 55 0.26 5.64 10.87
CA VAL A 55 -0.03 5.47 9.45
C VAL A 55 0.47 4.11 8.95
N THR A 56 1.74 3.77 9.20
CA THR A 56 2.35 2.52 8.72
C THR A 56 1.75 1.30 9.42
N LYS A 57 1.34 1.39 10.69
CA LYS A 57 0.60 0.33 11.38
C LYS A 57 -0.76 0.03 10.72
N ARG A 58 -1.44 1.04 10.17
CA ARG A 58 -2.76 0.90 9.54
C ARG A 58 -2.67 0.50 8.06
N LEU A 59 -1.79 1.16 7.33
CA LEU A 59 -1.68 1.08 5.88
C LEU A 59 -0.62 0.09 5.40
N GLY A 60 0.31 -0.28 6.28
CA GLY A 60 1.51 -1.04 5.94
C GLY A 60 2.70 -0.13 5.65
N HIS A 61 3.89 -0.71 5.62
CA HIS A 61 5.10 -0.01 5.20
C HIS A 61 5.14 0.15 3.67
N THR A 62 5.70 1.26 3.23
CA THR A 62 5.94 1.54 1.81
C THR A 62 7.22 2.37 1.68
N GLU A 63 7.71 2.53 0.45
CA GLU A 63 8.94 3.27 0.17
C GLU A 63 8.71 4.78 0.32
N ILE A 64 9.76 5.50 0.69
CA ILE A 64 9.76 6.96 0.67
C ILE A 64 9.72 7.42 -0.80
N GLY A 65 8.82 8.35 -1.10
CA GLY A 65 8.62 8.84 -2.45
C GLY A 65 9.85 9.53 -3.03
N LYS A 66 10.08 9.35 -4.33
CA LYS A 66 11.13 10.06 -5.05
C LYS A 66 10.74 11.53 -5.19
N GLY A 67 11.48 12.43 -4.56
CA GLY A 67 11.28 13.88 -4.68
C GLY A 67 10.87 14.61 -3.39
N GLY A 68 10.81 13.94 -2.24
CA GLY A 68 10.59 14.60 -0.97
C GLY A 68 10.46 13.65 0.23
N PRO A 69 10.41 14.18 1.46
CA PRO A 69 10.21 13.39 2.67
C PRO A 69 8.72 13.03 2.82
N PHE A 70 8.18 12.21 1.93
CA PHE A 70 6.81 11.73 2.02
C PHE A 70 6.71 10.21 1.86
N TYR A 71 5.71 9.63 2.52
CA TYR A 71 5.27 8.26 2.28
C TYR A 71 4.08 8.29 1.34
N ALA A 72 4.08 7.45 0.30
CA ALA A 72 3.00 7.44 -0.66
C ALA A 72 2.32 6.08 -0.73
N TYR A 73 1.01 6.10 -0.87
CA TYR A 73 0.17 4.93 -1.09
C TYR A 73 -0.69 5.18 -2.32
N THR A 74 -0.90 4.17 -3.14
CA THR A 74 -1.82 4.27 -4.28
C THR A 74 -3.16 3.63 -3.88
N THR A 75 -4.28 4.19 -4.32
CA THR A 75 -5.59 3.54 -4.10
C THR A 75 -5.65 2.20 -4.82
N ALA A 76 -6.44 1.26 -4.32
CA ALA A 76 -6.55 -0.08 -4.90
C ALA A 76 -7.00 -0.08 -6.38
N ASP A 77 -7.71 0.96 -6.83
CA ASP A 77 -8.10 1.14 -8.23
C ASP A 77 -7.01 1.79 -9.10
N GLY A 78 -5.86 2.15 -8.51
CA GLY A 78 -4.71 2.73 -9.20
C GLY A 78 -4.86 4.19 -9.60
N LYS A 79 -5.99 4.85 -9.28
CA LYS A 79 -6.31 6.18 -9.84
C LYS A 79 -5.71 7.33 -9.06
N LYS A 80 -5.44 7.13 -7.78
CA LYS A 80 -5.02 8.17 -6.86
C LYS A 80 -3.77 7.75 -6.09
N THR A 81 -2.92 8.70 -5.80
CA THR A 81 -1.78 8.57 -4.89
C THR A 81 -2.00 9.49 -3.71
N VAL A 82 -1.87 8.96 -2.50
CA VAL A 82 -2.00 9.68 -1.25
C VAL A 82 -0.62 9.80 -0.61
N GLU A 83 -0.15 11.02 -0.44
CA GLU A 83 1.18 11.37 0.04
C GLU A 83 1.10 11.92 1.46
N PHE A 84 1.80 11.31 2.39
CA PHE A 84 1.93 11.71 3.79
C PHE A 84 3.26 12.43 3.96
N TRP A 85 3.22 13.76 3.91
CA TRP A 85 4.40 14.63 3.93
C TRP A 85 4.86 14.91 5.36
N MET A 86 6.18 14.83 5.57
CA MET A 86 6.83 15.05 6.86
C MET A 86 7.61 16.37 6.83
N PHE A 87 7.50 17.18 7.89
CA PHE A 87 8.29 18.40 8.05
C PHE A 87 8.70 18.59 9.53
N PRO A 88 10.01 18.78 9.84
CA PRO A 88 11.15 18.74 8.94
C PRO A 88 11.37 17.33 8.34
N PRO A 89 12.07 17.20 7.20
CA PRO A 89 12.50 15.89 6.70
C PRO A 89 13.29 15.15 7.79
N PRO A 90 13.05 13.84 8.02
CA PRO A 90 13.87 13.10 8.96
C PRO A 90 15.32 13.08 8.47
N GLU A 91 16.23 13.76 9.18
CA GLU A 91 17.65 13.91 8.78
C GLU A 91 18.37 12.55 8.66
N THR A 92 17.92 11.57 9.45
CA THR A 92 18.23 10.15 9.29
C THR A 92 17.08 9.37 9.91
N MET A 93 16.39 8.54 9.13
CA MET A 93 15.56 7.47 9.71
C MET A 93 16.50 6.39 10.25
N THR A 94 17.18 6.69 11.35
CA THR A 94 17.81 5.64 12.14
C THR A 94 16.70 4.79 12.73
N GLU A 95 16.77 3.48 12.54
CA GLU A 95 15.73 2.45 12.77
C GLU A 95 15.12 2.40 14.19
N LYS A 96 15.47 3.33 15.07
CA LYS A 96 14.94 3.43 16.42
C LYS A 96 14.19 4.75 16.63
N SER A 97 12.87 4.66 16.45
CA SER A 97 11.89 5.28 17.35
C SER A 97 11.78 6.82 17.38
N VAL A 98 12.11 7.54 16.31
CA VAL A 98 11.65 8.94 16.20
C VAL A 98 10.22 8.92 15.67
N SER A 99 9.26 9.33 16.51
CA SER A 99 7.88 9.57 16.09
C SER A 99 7.85 10.77 15.15
N VAL A 100 7.94 10.51 13.84
CA VAL A 100 7.85 11.55 12.82
C VAL A 100 6.39 11.99 12.68
N GLU A 101 6.13 13.28 12.85
CA GLU A 101 4.82 13.87 12.63
C GLU A 101 4.59 14.12 11.14
N ILE A 102 3.40 13.74 10.68
CA ILE A 102 2.89 14.09 9.36
C ILE A 102 2.42 15.54 9.44
N ALA A 103 2.99 16.38 8.58
CA ALA A 103 2.63 17.79 8.50
C ALA A 103 1.37 18.01 7.64
N MET A 104 1.23 17.23 6.57
CA MET A 104 0.08 17.26 5.67
C MET A 104 -0.09 15.95 4.92
N VAL A 105 -1.33 15.67 4.49
CA VAL A 105 -1.65 14.59 3.57
C VAL A 105 -2.21 15.17 2.29
N VAL A 106 -1.65 14.76 1.16
CA VAL A 106 -1.99 15.25 -0.18
C VAL A 106 -2.51 14.10 -1.03
N GLU A 107 -3.67 14.27 -1.64
CA GLU A 107 -4.17 13.38 -2.70
C GLU A 107 -3.77 13.92 -4.08
N ARG A 108 -3.20 13.06 -4.91
CA ARG A 108 -2.90 13.32 -6.33
C ARG A 108 -3.67 12.35 -7.21
N SER A 109 -4.29 12.86 -8.26
CA SER A 109 -4.82 12.07 -9.37
C SER A 109 -4.08 12.46 -10.65
N ALA A 110 -3.98 11.54 -11.62
CA ALA A 110 -3.18 11.74 -12.83
C ALA A 110 -3.48 13.06 -13.58
N ASP A 111 -4.75 13.49 -13.59
CA ASP A 111 -5.21 14.65 -14.34
C ASP A 111 -5.73 15.81 -13.46
N ALA A 112 -5.46 15.77 -12.15
CA ALA A 112 -5.98 16.75 -11.20
C ALA A 112 -4.86 17.50 -10.47
N LYS A 113 -5.18 18.72 -10.04
CA LYS A 113 -4.31 19.44 -9.10
C LYS A 113 -4.22 18.65 -7.78
N PRO A 114 -3.04 18.62 -7.13
CA PRO A 114 -2.89 18.02 -5.80
C PRO A 114 -3.84 18.69 -4.81
N LEU A 115 -4.48 17.89 -3.96
CA LEU A 115 -5.43 18.35 -2.94
C LEU A 115 -4.91 18.01 -1.55
N ILE A 116 -4.84 18.98 -0.65
CA ILE A 116 -4.56 18.72 0.76
C ILE A 116 -5.85 18.16 1.38
N ILE A 117 -5.80 16.93 1.88
CA ILE A 117 -6.94 16.23 2.48
C ILE A 117 -6.84 16.13 4.01
N TRP A 118 -5.69 16.49 4.57
CA TRP A 118 -5.43 16.58 6.00
C TRP A 118 -4.22 17.51 6.27
N PRO A 119 -4.19 18.30 7.36
CA PRO A 119 -5.25 18.46 8.35
C PRO A 119 -6.50 19.07 7.71
N ARG A 120 -7.67 18.79 8.28
CA ARG A 120 -8.86 19.53 7.91
C ARG A 120 -8.66 20.96 8.39
N ASP A 121 -8.91 21.94 7.54
CA ASP A 121 -8.97 23.33 7.95
C ASP A 121 -9.98 23.41 9.12
N LEU A 122 -9.49 23.88 10.29
CA LEU A 122 -10.31 24.12 11.48
C LEU A 122 -11.29 25.27 11.22
#